data_AF-A0A7Y0SCQ8-F1
#
_entry.id   AF-A0A7Y0SCQ8-F1
#
_cell.length_a   1.000
_cell.length_b   1.000
_cell.length_c   1.000
_cell.angle_alpha   90.00
_cell.angle_beta   90.00
_cell.angle_gamma   90.00
#
_symmetry.space_group_name_H-M   'P 1'
#
loop_
_entity.id
_entity.type
_entity.pdbx_description
1 polymer ?
#
loop_
_entity_poly.entity_id
_entity_poly.type
_entity_poly.pdbx_seq_one_letter_code
_entity_poly.pdbx_strand_id
1 'polypeptide(L)'
;NIFVGQSGVGKSSLVNALMPELESEVEEGEVSENSGLGQHTTTAARLYHIPTGGDLIDSPGVREFGLWHLEAEEVTKAFVEFRPYLGGCKFRD
;
A
#
# COMPACT_ATOMS: atom_id res chain seq x y z
N ASN A 1 -5.71 -9.55 3.71
CA ASN A 1 -5.29 -8.14 3.87
C ASN A 1 -4.01 -7.90 3.08
N ILE A 2 -3.76 -6.69 2.57
CA ILE A 2 -2.54 -6.36 1.81
C ILE A 2 -1.92 -5.07 2.34
N PHE A 3 -0.60 -5.05 2.48
CA PHE A 3 0.15 -3.82 2.71
C PHE A 3 0.59 -3.23 1.38
N VAL A 4 0.14 -2.01 1.12
CA VAL A 4 0.47 -1.23 -0.09
C VAL A 4 1.02 0.12 0.35
N GLY A 5 2.09 0.54 -0.30
CA GLY A 5 2.73 1.83 -0.03
C GLY A 5 4.06 1.93 -0.76
N GLN A 6 4.62 3.13 -0.78
CA GLN A 6 5.89 3.40 -1.46
C GLN A 6 7.06 2.59 -0.87
N SER A 7 8.19 2.55 -1.58
CA SER A 7 9.40 1.92 -1.04
C SER A 7 9.90 2.69 0.18
N GLY A 8 10.28 1.98 1.25
CA GLY A 8 10.81 2.60 2.47
C GLY A 8 9.80 3.11 3.48
N VAL A 9 8.49 2.94 3.26
CA VAL A 9 7.45 3.39 4.23
C VAL A 9 7.32 2.48 5.46
N GLY A 10 8.13 1.43 5.59
CA GLY A 10 8.13 0.52 6.75
C GLY A 10 7.20 -0.71 6.65
N LYS A 11 6.81 -1.16 5.45
CA LYS A 11 5.95 -2.34 5.29
C LYS A 11 6.55 -3.61 5.90
N SER A 12 7.81 -3.91 5.59
CA SER A 12 8.51 -5.10 6.10
C SER A 12 8.71 -5.04 7.62
N SER A 13 9.07 -3.88 8.17
CA SER A 13 9.17 -3.69 9.63
C SER A 13 7.81 -3.86 10.33
N LEU A 14 6.69 -3.47 9.71
CA LEU A 14 5.36 -3.75 10.24
C LEU A 14 5.00 -5.25 10.19
N VAL A 15 5.43 -5.96 9.14
CA VAL A 15 5.27 -7.43 9.06
C VAL A 15 6.00 -8.10 10.23
N ASN A 16 7.26 -7.71 10.49
CA ASN A 16 8.05 -8.25 11.61
C ASN A 16 7.47 -7.91 12.98
N ALA A 17 6.94 -6.69 13.15
CA ALA A 17 6.28 -6.32 14.40
C ALA A 17 4.98 -7.11 14.65
N LEU A 18 4.26 -7.51 13.58
CA LEU A 18 3.02 -8.29 13.69
C LEU A 18 3.27 -9.79 13.85
N MET A 19 4.38 -10.30 13.30
CA MET A 19 4.75 -11.72 13.32
C MET A 19 6.25 -11.86 13.66
N PRO A 20 6.64 -11.67 14.94
CA PRO A 20 8.05 -11.71 15.34
C PRO A 20 8.75 -13.03 15.01
N GLU A 21 8.00 -14.13 14.94
CA GLU A 21 8.50 -15.44 14.52
C GLU A 21 9.02 -15.48 13.07
N LEU A 22 8.66 -14.50 12.24
CA LEU A 22 9.10 -14.39 10.84
C LEU A 22 10.29 -13.44 10.65
N GLU A 23 10.84 -12.87 11.74
CA GLU A 23 11.93 -11.88 11.66
C GLU A 23 13.17 -12.41 10.91
N SER A 24 13.44 -13.73 10.97
CA SER A 24 14.53 -14.36 10.20
C SER A 24 14.20 -14.63 8.73
N GLU A 25 12.93 -14.54 8.32
CA GLU A 25 12.45 -14.84 6.96
C GLU A 25 12.12 -13.58 6.15
N VAL A 26 11.82 -12.48 6.85
CA VAL A 26 11.48 -11.18 6.28
C VAL A 26 12.72 -10.29 6.36
N GLU A 27 13.46 -10.20 5.25
CA GLU A 27 14.58 -9.29 5.14
C GLU A 27 14.08 -7.83 5.18
N GLU A 28 14.44 -7.09 6.23
CA GLU A 28 14.37 -5.63 6.22
C GLU A 28 15.56 -5.11 5.41
N GLY A 29 15.30 -4.43 4.30
CA GLY A 29 16.39 -3.79 3.56
C GLY A 29 16.70 -2.43 4.15
N GLU A 30 17.97 -2.07 4.08
CA GLU A 30 18.43 -0.75 4.48
C GLU A 30 17.82 0.35 3.60
N VAL A 31 17.61 1.54 4.17
CA VAL A 31 17.26 2.72 3.38
C VAL A 31 18.52 3.14 2.61
N SER A 32 18.40 3.37 1.30
CA SER A 32 19.54 3.79 0.49
C SER A 32 20.05 5.16 0.97
N GLU A 33 21.24 5.19 1.58
CA GLU A 33 21.87 6.43 2.06
C GLU A 33 22.10 7.47 0.94
N ASN A 34 22.28 7.01 -0.30
CA ASN A 34 22.60 7.85 -1.45
C ASN A 34 21.38 8.53 -2.08
N SER A 35 20.18 7.99 -1.88
CA SER A 35 18.94 8.51 -2.51
C SER A 35 17.87 8.93 -1.51
N GLY A 36 17.98 8.54 -0.23
CA GLY A 36 16.94 8.73 0.78
C GLY A 36 15.66 7.91 0.51
N LEU A 37 15.67 7.05 -0.50
CA LEU A 37 14.57 6.18 -0.87
C LEU A 37 14.80 4.79 -0.26
N GLY A 38 13.74 4.15 0.24
CA GLY A 38 13.86 2.78 0.74
C GLY A 38 14.33 1.83 -0.36
N GLN A 39 15.29 0.96 -0.06
CA GLN A 39 15.72 -0.08 -0.98
C GLN A 39 14.60 -1.12 -1.13
N HIS A 40 14.36 -1.57 -2.36
CA HIS A 40 13.35 -2.59 -2.63
C HIS A 40 13.88 -3.96 -2.19
N THR A 41 13.67 -4.34 -0.93
CA THR A 41 13.97 -5.69 -0.45
C THR A 41 12.90 -6.67 -0.92
N THR A 42 11.63 -6.28 -0.82
CA THR A 42 10.49 -7.05 -1.32
C THR A 42 10.33 -6.85 -2.83
N THR A 43 10.84 -7.78 -3.65
CA THR A 43 10.76 -7.75 -5.13
C THR A 43 9.53 -8.47 -5.69
N ALA A 44 8.84 -9.27 -4.88
CA ALA A 44 7.63 -9.99 -5.25
C ALA A 44 6.62 -9.96 -4.09
N ALA A 45 5.33 -10.11 -4.41
CA ALA A 45 4.31 -10.24 -3.38
C ALA A 45 4.52 -11.54 -2.57
N ARG A 46 4.46 -11.45 -1.25
CA ARG A 46 4.58 -12.60 -0.34
C ARG A 46 3.33 -12.73 0.51
N LEU A 47 2.85 -13.96 0.72
CA LEU A 47 1.70 -14.27 1.54
C LEU A 47 2.17 -14.83 2.89
N TYR A 48 1.64 -14.28 3.97
CA TYR A 48 1.87 -14.70 5.35
C TYR A 48 0.55 -15.08 6.01
N HIS A 49 0.60 -16.11 6.85
CA HIS A 49 -0.54 -16.55 7.66
C HIS A 49 -0.38 -16.02 9.08
N ILE A 50 -1.34 -15.23 9.54
CA ILE A 50 -1.28 -14.60 10.86
C ILE A 50 -1.65 -15.67 11.90
N PRO A 51 -0.86 -15.86 12.97
CA PRO A 51 -1.11 -16.91 13.97
C PRO A 51 -2.49 -16.84 14.62
N THR A 52 -3.02 -15.62 14.79
CA THR A 52 -4.35 -15.36 15.37
C THR A 52 -5.50 -15.51 14.35
N GLY A 53 -5.17 -15.80 13.09
CA GLY A 53 -6.11 -16.01 11.99
C GLY A 53 -6.07 -14.93 10.92
N GLY A 54 -6.28 -15.35 9.67
CA GLY A 54 -6.29 -14.49 8.49
C GLY A 54 -4.92 -14.40 7.80
N ASP A 55 -4.92 -13.72 6.66
CA ASP A 55 -3.76 -13.66 5.76
C ASP A 55 -3.32 -12.23 5.48
N LEU A 56 -2.00 -12.03 5.40
CA LEU A 56 -1.35 -10.78 5.03
C LEU A 56 -0.50 -10.96 3.78
N ILE A 57 -0.72 -10.11 2.79
CA ILE A 57 0.14 -9.99 1.62
C ILE A 57 1.05 -8.77 1.80
N ASP A 58 2.36 -8.95 1.79
CA ASP A 58 3.33 -7.85 1.61
C ASP A 58 3.60 -7.65 0.11
N SER A 59 3.59 -6.41 -0.36
CA SER A 59 3.81 -6.07 -1.78
C SER A 59 5.09 -5.28 -1.98
N PRO A 60 5.69 -5.34 -3.19
CA PRO A 60 6.73 -4.40 -3.57
C PRO A 60 6.28 -2.94 -3.39
N GLY A 61 7.23 -2.06 -3.11
CA GLY A 61 6.97 -0.62 -3.04
C GLY A 61 6.42 -0.08 -4.36
N VAL A 62 5.29 0.62 -4.31
CA VAL A 62 4.71 1.30 -5.48
C VAL A 62 5.44 2.62 -5.71
N ARG A 63 6.00 2.85 -6.89
CA ARG A 63 6.67 4.13 -7.24
C ARG A 63 5.69 5.15 -7.81
N GLU A 64 4.83 4.69 -8.70
CA GLU A 64 3.84 5.52 -9.38
C GLU A 64 2.49 4.82 -9.34
N PHE A 65 1.43 5.60 -9.10
CA PHE A 65 0.06 5.12 -9.09
C PHE A 65 -0.68 5.66 -10.31
N GLY A 66 -1.21 4.75 -11.11
CA GLY A 66 -1.89 5.05 -12.35
C GLY A 66 -3.39 5.15 -12.24
N LEU A 67 -3.96 6.26 -12.71
CA LEU A 67 -5.42 6.46 -12.79
C LEU A 67 -5.99 6.25 -14.20
N TRP A 68 -5.18 5.82 -15.17
CA TRP A 68 -5.57 5.70 -16.59
C TRP A 68 -6.74 4.75 -16.88
N HIS A 69 -7.11 3.91 -15.92
CA HIS A 69 -8.22 2.97 -16.02
C HIS A 69 -9.53 3.54 -15.46
N LEU A 70 -9.51 4.76 -14.89
CA LEU A 70 -10.66 5.41 -14.30
C LEU A 70 -11.08 6.63 -15.14
N GLU A 71 -12.38 6.75 -15.33
CA GLU A 71 -13.00 7.98 -15.81
C GLU A 71 -13.06 9.02 -14.68
N ALA A 72 -13.13 10.32 -15.03
CA ALA A 72 -13.14 11.41 -14.05
C ALA A 72 -14.31 11.30 -13.04
N GLU A 73 -15.45 10.77 -13.47
CA GLU A 73 -16.60 10.55 -12.59
C GLU A 73 -16.32 9.44 -11.55
N GLU A 74 -15.54 8.42 -11.90
CA GLU A 74 -15.16 7.35 -10.99
C GLU A 74 -14.18 7.84 -9.93
N VAL A 75 -13.24 8.72 -10.31
CA VAL A 75 -12.35 9.40 -9.36
C VAL A 75 -13.17 10.21 -8.36
N THR A 76 -14.18 10.94 -8.82
CA THR A 76 -15.07 11.73 -7.95
C THR A 76 -15.79 10.85 -6.92
N LYS A 77 -16.28 9.67 -7.33
CA LYS A 77 -16.96 8.70 -6.44
C LYS A 77 -16.03 8.05 -5.41
N ALA A 78 -14.72 8.03 -5.68
CA ALA A 78 -13.70 7.45 -4.80
C ALA A 78 -13.46 8.28 -3.53
N PHE A 79 -13.78 9.58 -3.55
CA PHE A 79 -13.75 10.44 -2.35
C PHE A 79 -15.07 10.32 -1.58
N VAL A 80 -15.03 9.65 -0.42
CA VAL A 80 -16.23 9.34 0.38
C VAL A 80 -16.95 10.61 0.82
N GLU A 81 -16.19 11.66 1.12
CA GLU A 81 -16.63 12.95 1.60
C GLU A 81 -17.42 13.73 0.55
N PHE A 82 -17.24 13.43 -0.75
CA PHE A 82 -17.97 14.10 -1.83
C PHE A 82 -19.37 13.54 -2.01
N ARG A 83 -19.64 12.29 -1.59
CA ARG A 83 -20.90 11.58 -1.83
C ARG A 83 -22.15 12.38 -1.40
N PRO A 84 -22.19 13.06 -0.25
CA PRO A 84 -23.36 13.84 0.16
C PRO A 84 -23.63 15.07 -0.74
N TYR A 85 -22.65 15.51 -1.53
CA TYR A 85 -22.71 16.72 -2.34
C TYR A 85 -22.91 16.44 -3.83
N LEU A 86 -22.81 15.18 -4.26
CA LEU A 86 -23.01 14.79 -5.66
C LEU A 86 -24.44 15.10 -6.12
N GLY A 87 -24.56 15.72 -7.29
CA GLY A 87 -25.85 16.17 -7.84
C GLY A 87 -26.41 17.45 -7.20
N GLY A 88 -25.72 18.03 -6.20
CA GLY A 88 -26.07 19.31 -5.58
C GLY A 88 -25.47 20.54 -6.27
N CYS A 89 -24.63 20.34 -7.29
CA CYS A 89 -24.05 21.42 -8.08
C CYS A 89 -25.13 22.12 -8.93
N LYS A 90 -24.95 23.43 -9.13
CA LYS A 90 -25.82 24.24 -10.01
C LYS A 90 -25.84 23.74 -11.45
N PHE A 91 -24.72 23.20 -11.91
CA PHE A 91 -24.53 22.63 -13.23
C PHE A 91 -24.37 21.11 -13.11
N ARG A 92 -24.78 20.39 -14.14
CA ARG A 92 -24.84 18.92 -14.13
C ARG A 92 -23.51 18.27 -14.54
N ASP A 93 -22.62 19.04 -15.13
CA ASP A 93 -21.37 18.68 -15.78
C ASP A 93 -20.25 19.66 -15.40
#